data_AF-A0A2M7S5A1-F1
#
_entry.id   AF-A0A2M7S5A1-F1
#
_cell.length_a   1.000
_cell.length_b   1.000
_cell.length_c   1.000
_cell.angle_alpha   90.00
_cell.angle_beta   90.00
_cell.angle_gamma   90.00
#
_symmetry.space_group_name_H-M   'P 1'
#
loop_
_entity.id
_entity.type
_entity.pdbx_description
1 polymer ?
#
loop_
_entity_poly.entity_id
_entity_poly.type
_entity_poly.pdbx_seq_one_letter_code
_entity_poly.pdbx_strand_id
1 'polypeptide(L)'
;TVLKNISVNTEGAGIYNPGNASIKIIPFSSANPKVSTASFALKSQDLISASSIYDIGPPGAVFEPAAMLTIYYNKQAVAGFESELKIYKYDESEDKWEIVPGQVLDTVNNCIRVPITHLSLYSLLVPRDVAGIGMPMAEIIRPAQGSFVSGNVNIIGIAKGQFFSNYKLEYLPYLGDEWTMIGNAISYEIDSETLAVWNTSGLNGSYTLRLTAANRFGDAAVKITTLLADNASPFGTAISIGNPKYRETDTLPYIVTSSTPFYFMVKDSETNNVVASGVHHVEWLINGETQWHVAENYKFTILSSYSDGIYTIYYRAVDNAGNVEDSNSIMVVLDNNPPDIRLIYPAKGAIGISSVINSDTASIIGVIGDANFLNYRISILAIGETPFAETLISQDIIEEGTQTLAVLNRSRFADGWYLISIVSDDKLYNTSYDSVAIYLGNPEVNLVFGKRGNDDAEFKEPYGIAFSPTQTGSDNSGCIFITDNKNDRVQKFDLNGNFLLSFNGRSEEYHKLKKPSGIAVTTVV
;
A
#
# COMPACT_ATOMS: atom_id res chain seq x y z
N THR A 1 70.01 -7.84 11.57
CA THR A 1 68.79 -7.83 12.42
C THR A 1 67.58 -7.74 11.52
N VAL A 2 66.57 -8.58 11.72
CA VAL A 2 65.33 -8.58 10.92
C VAL A 2 64.17 -8.25 11.84
N LEU A 3 63.45 -7.18 11.50
CA LEU A 3 62.08 -6.95 11.94
C LEU A 3 61.18 -7.20 10.73
N LYS A 4 59.92 -7.57 10.97
CA LYS A 4 58.99 -8.06 9.93
C LYS A 4 59.00 -7.28 8.60
N ASN A 5 59.25 -5.97 8.64
CA ASN A 5 59.22 -5.07 7.49
C ASN A 5 60.54 -4.30 7.25
N ILE A 6 61.65 -4.68 7.91
CA ILE A 6 62.95 -4.02 7.74
C ILE A 6 64.11 -4.97 8.07
N SER A 7 65.17 -4.93 7.28
CA SER A 7 66.40 -5.69 7.55
C SER A 7 67.64 -4.89 7.20
N VAL A 8 68.69 -5.06 8.00
CA VAL A 8 70.05 -4.62 7.66
C VAL A 8 70.90 -5.88 7.43
N ASN A 9 71.38 -6.05 6.20
CA ASN A 9 72.33 -7.10 5.83
C ASN A 9 73.75 -6.52 5.85
N THR A 10 74.60 -7.10 6.71
CA THR A 10 76.01 -6.70 6.89
C THR A 10 76.99 -7.72 6.30
N GLU A 11 76.51 -8.70 5.53
CA GLU A 11 77.37 -9.70 4.89
C GLU A 11 78.31 -9.01 3.90
N GLY A 12 79.62 -9.14 4.14
CA GLY A 12 80.67 -8.45 3.39
C GLY A 12 81.00 -7.03 3.86
N ALA A 13 80.27 -6.46 4.82
CA ALA A 13 80.53 -5.16 5.43
C ALA A 13 81.33 -5.28 6.73
N GLY A 14 82.46 -4.57 6.86
CA GLY A 14 83.14 -4.38 8.14
C GLY A 14 82.34 -3.41 9.02
N ILE A 15 82.08 -3.77 10.28
CA ILE A 15 81.37 -2.90 11.23
C ILE A 15 82.40 -2.32 12.21
N TYR A 16 82.58 -1.01 12.18
CA TYR A 16 83.29 -0.27 13.22
C TYR A 16 82.26 0.21 14.24
N ASN A 17 82.17 -0.48 15.37
CA ASN A 17 81.15 -0.19 16.39
C ASN A 17 81.79 0.19 17.75
N PRO A 18 81.42 1.33 18.35
CA PRO A 18 81.75 1.64 19.73
C PRO A 18 81.30 0.51 20.69
N GLY A 19 82.26 -0.16 21.35
CA GLY A 19 81.97 -1.12 22.43
C GLY A 19 81.45 -2.51 21.99
N ASN A 20 81.61 -2.89 20.72
CA ASN A 20 81.26 -4.23 20.20
C ASN A 20 79.77 -4.62 20.34
N ALA A 21 78.87 -3.63 20.37
CA ALA A 21 77.44 -3.86 20.56
C ALA A 21 76.75 -4.50 19.33
N SER A 22 75.62 -5.18 19.54
CA SER A 22 74.83 -5.74 18.43
C SER A 22 73.93 -4.68 17.78
N ILE A 23 73.75 -4.74 16.46
CA ILE A 23 72.83 -3.86 15.74
C ILE A 23 71.40 -4.11 16.20
N LYS A 24 70.70 -3.05 16.62
CA LYS A 24 69.29 -3.09 16.98
C LYS A 24 68.49 -2.24 16.02
N ILE A 25 67.34 -2.75 15.61
CA ILE A 25 66.33 -1.98 14.89
C ILE A 25 65.15 -1.86 15.86
N ILE A 26 64.71 -0.63 16.13
CA ILE A 26 63.62 -0.33 17.06
C ILE A 26 62.56 0.43 16.27
N PRO A 27 61.36 -0.17 16.03
CA PRO A 27 60.27 0.55 15.37
C PRO A 27 59.72 1.66 16.27
N PHE A 28 59.05 2.64 15.66
CA PHE A 28 58.34 3.73 16.33
C PHE A 28 57.59 3.26 17.59
N SER A 29 57.79 3.99 18.68
CA SER A 29 56.98 3.92 19.89
C SER A 29 56.81 5.34 20.43
N SER A 30 55.62 5.68 20.92
CA SER A 30 55.33 6.96 21.57
C SER A 30 56.21 7.22 22.81
N ALA A 31 56.91 6.20 23.30
CA ALA A 31 57.86 6.30 24.40
C ALA A 31 59.32 6.63 23.98
N ASN A 32 59.65 6.70 22.68
CA ASN A 32 61.00 7.06 22.21
C ASN A 32 61.10 8.56 21.89
N PRO A 33 61.78 9.39 22.71
CA PRO A 33 61.83 10.85 22.54
C PRO A 33 62.61 11.31 21.30
N LYS A 34 63.49 10.48 20.70
CA LYS A 34 64.15 10.81 19.42
C LYS A 34 63.21 10.80 18.23
N VAL A 35 62.08 10.11 18.36
CA VAL A 35 61.16 9.84 17.26
C VAL A 35 60.04 10.88 17.20
N SER A 36 59.77 11.59 18.29
CA SER A 36 58.79 12.69 18.30
C SER A 36 59.25 13.87 17.44
N THR A 37 60.50 14.31 17.55
CA THR A 37 61.08 15.38 16.71
C THR A 37 61.10 14.99 15.24
N ALA A 38 61.57 13.77 14.92
CA ALA A 38 61.55 13.26 13.55
C ALA A 38 60.14 13.20 12.95
N SER A 39 59.11 12.94 13.77
CA SER A 39 57.70 12.96 13.32
C SER A 39 57.19 14.38 13.05
N PHE A 40 57.67 15.40 13.76
CA PHE A 40 57.36 16.80 13.47
C PHE A 40 58.02 17.26 12.15
N ALA A 41 59.26 16.85 11.89
CA ALA A 41 59.98 17.16 10.66
C ALA A 41 59.29 16.62 9.40
N LEU A 42 58.60 15.47 9.49
CA LEU A 42 57.78 14.97 8.39
C LEU A 42 56.71 15.99 7.96
N LYS A 43 56.02 16.60 8.94
CA LYS A 43 54.97 17.58 8.67
C LYS A 43 55.54 18.88 8.09
N SER A 44 56.69 19.35 8.56
CA SER A 44 57.30 20.59 8.06
C SER A 44 57.82 20.45 6.62
N GLN A 45 58.21 19.24 6.22
CA GLN A 45 58.70 18.92 4.87
C GLN A 45 57.62 18.38 3.92
N ASP A 46 56.36 18.34 4.36
CA ASP A 46 55.23 17.77 3.62
C ASP A 46 55.49 16.33 3.11
N LEU A 47 56.15 15.54 3.96
CA LEU A 47 56.48 14.14 3.71
C LEU A 47 55.51 13.20 4.44
N ILE A 48 55.18 12.10 3.78
CA ILE A 48 54.24 11.10 4.26
C ILE A 48 54.96 9.78 4.50
N SER A 49 54.77 9.19 5.68
CA SER A 49 55.42 7.92 6.05
C SER A 49 54.58 6.73 5.63
N ALA A 50 55.07 5.95 4.66
CA ALA A 50 54.47 4.69 4.21
C ALA A 50 54.88 3.48 5.09
N SER A 51 55.88 3.65 5.97
CA SER A 51 56.31 2.67 6.97
C SER A 51 56.35 3.24 8.39
N SER A 52 56.74 2.43 9.37
CA SER A 52 57.19 2.94 10.67
C SER A 52 58.50 3.74 10.50
N ILE A 53 58.76 4.67 11.40
CA ILE A 53 60.10 5.22 11.62
C ILE A 53 60.91 4.17 12.39
N TYR A 54 62.06 3.78 11.86
CA TYR A 54 62.95 2.78 12.43
C TYR A 54 64.21 3.43 12.98
N ASP A 55 64.41 3.34 14.28
CA ASP A 55 65.66 3.71 14.94
C ASP A 55 66.65 2.55 14.82
N ILE A 56 67.68 2.73 14.02
CA ILE A 56 68.74 1.73 13.85
C ILE A 56 69.94 2.20 14.66
N GLY A 57 70.35 1.38 15.62
CA GLY A 57 71.48 1.66 16.51
C GLY A 57 72.49 0.50 16.57
N PRO A 58 73.62 0.69 17.29
CA PRO A 58 73.90 1.83 18.17
C PRO A 58 74.42 3.09 17.43
N PRO A 59 74.26 4.29 18.02
CA PRO A 59 74.80 5.53 17.45
C PRO A 59 76.32 5.46 17.24
N GLY A 60 76.81 6.04 16.14
CA GLY A 60 78.24 6.11 15.83
C GLY A 60 78.85 4.85 15.19
N ALA A 61 78.04 3.81 14.93
CA ALA A 61 78.51 2.67 14.14
C ALA A 61 78.64 3.05 12.64
N VAL A 62 79.74 2.60 12.03
CA VAL A 62 80.07 2.85 10.61
C VAL A 62 80.28 1.51 9.89
N PHE A 63 79.80 1.43 8.65
CA PHE A 63 80.01 0.28 7.76
C PHE A 63 81.01 0.59 6.66
N GLU A 64 82.03 -0.25 6.54
CA GLU A 64 82.99 -0.21 5.43
C GLU A 64 83.39 -1.64 5.00
N PRO A 65 83.00 -2.11 3.80
CA PRO A 65 82.10 -1.47 2.84
C PRO A 65 80.66 -1.33 3.37
N ALA A 66 79.81 -0.56 2.67
CA ALA A 66 78.45 -0.25 3.11
C ALA A 66 77.57 -1.50 3.37
N ALA A 67 76.73 -1.45 4.40
CA ALA A 67 75.71 -2.46 4.65
C ALA A 67 74.46 -2.20 3.81
N MET A 68 73.66 -3.23 3.53
CA MET A 68 72.43 -3.10 2.75
C MET A 68 71.21 -2.99 3.67
N LEU A 69 70.56 -1.82 3.69
CA LEU A 69 69.27 -1.61 4.34
C LEU A 69 68.14 -2.00 3.36
N THR A 70 67.15 -2.75 3.82
CA THR A 70 65.95 -3.09 3.07
C THR A 70 64.71 -2.76 3.90
N ILE A 71 63.79 -1.95 3.36
CA ILE A 71 62.48 -1.66 3.96
C ILE A 71 61.39 -2.19 3.04
N TYR A 72 60.45 -2.96 3.61
CA TYR A 72 59.33 -3.56 2.89
C TYR A 72 58.07 -2.68 3.04
N TYR A 73 57.25 -2.59 1.99
CA TYR A 73 56.01 -1.82 1.96
C TYR A 73 54.80 -2.69 1.66
N ASN A 74 53.62 -2.23 2.09
CA ASN A 74 52.35 -2.86 1.72
C ASN A 74 51.87 -2.31 0.39
N LYS A 75 51.96 -3.11 -0.68
CA LYS A 75 51.56 -2.75 -2.05
C LYS A 75 50.15 -2.16 -2.14
N GLN A 76 49.17 -2.68 -1.41
CA GLN A 76 47.80 -2.16 -1.46
C GLN A 76 47.69 -0.75 -0.86
N ALA A 77 48.46 -0.46 0.19
CA ALA A 77 48.40 0.83 0.87
C ALA A 77 49.05 1.96 0.03
N VAL A 78 50.03 1.62 -0.80
CA VAL A 78 50.79 2.58 -1.63
C VAL A 78 50.45 2.52 -3.11
N ALA A 79 49.35 1.83 -3.46
CA ALA A 79 48.96 1.58 -4.83
C ALA A 79 48.77 2.89 -5.60
N GLY A 80 49.52 3.07 -6.69
CA GLY A 80 49.44 4.24 -7.56
C GLY A 80 50.59 5.23 -7.41
N PHE A 81 51.48 5.07 -6.41
CA PHE A 81 52.67 5.90 -6.24
C PHE A 81 53.89 5.09 -5.74
N GLU A 82 53.93 3.78 -6.00
CA GLU A 82 55.02 2.91 -5.55
C GLU A 82 56.40 3.32 -6.08
N SER A 83 56.46 3.90 -7.29
CA SER A 83 57.69 4.43 -7.90
C SER A 83 58.30 5.61 -7.14
N GLU A 84 57.45 6.30 -6.39
CA GLU A 84 57.76 7.56 -5.72
C GLU A 84 58.23 7.35 -4.28
N LEU A 85 58.04 6.15 -3.74
CA LEU A 85 58.57 5.76 -2.44
C LEU A 85 60.09 5.86 -2.43
N LYS A 86 60.63 6.52 -1.41
CA LYS A 86 62.08 6.56 -1.12
C LYS A 86 62.33 6.27 0.35
N ILE A 87 63.48 5.68 0.64
CA ILE A 87 64.02 5.60 2.00
C ILE A 87 64.67 6.94 2.33
N TYR A 88 64.21 7.57 3.40
CA TYR A 88 64.84 8.75 3.96
C TYR A 88 65.59 8.39 5.24
N LYS A 89 66.69 9.09 5.49
CA LYS A 89 67.37 9.15 6.79
C LYS A 89 66.97 10.46 7.48
N TYR A 90 66.81 10.45 8.78
CA TYR A 90 66.69 11.69 9.55
C TYR A 90 68.08 12.23 9.89
N ASP A 91 68.29 13.53 9.67
CA ASP A 91 69.47 14.26 10.12
C ASP A 91 69.13 14.97 11.44
N GLU A 92 69.67 14.45 12.55
CA GLU A 92 69.45 15.02 13.88
C GLU A 92 70.05 16.44 14.04
N SER A 93 71.03 16.83 13.20
CA SER A 93 71.68 18.13 13.29
C SER A 93 70.91 19.25 12.59
N GLU A 94 70.18 18.91 11.53
CA GLU A 94 69.38 19.84 10.74
C GLU A 94 67.87 19.68 10.94
N ASP A 95 67.44 18.75 11.80
CA ASP A 95 66.04 18.43 12.08
C ASP A 95 65.19 18.19 10.82
N LYS A 96 65.76 17.43 9.87
CA LYS A 96 65.15 17.18 8.56
C LYS A 96 65.38 15.76 8.06
N TRP A 97 64.48 15.29 7.21
CA TRP A 97 64.60 14.05 6.47
C TRP A 97 65.32 14.28 5.13
N GLU A 98 66.27 13.41 4.82
CA GLU A 98 67.04 13.41 3.57
C GLU A 98 66.91 12.09 2.83
N ILE A 99 66.75 12.14 1.51
CA ILE A 99 66.74 10.96 0.65
C ILE A 99 68.13 10.30 0.71
N VAL A 100 68.16 8.99 0.99
CA VAL A 100 69.42 8.23 0.94
C VAL A 100 69.79 7.94 -0.53
N PRO A 101 70.98 8.29 -1.03
CA PRO A 101 71.30 8.04 -2.44
C PRO A 101 71.51 6.53 -2.73
N GLY A 102 71.34 6.13 -4.00
CA GLY A 102 71.65 4.77 -4.45
C GLY A 102 70.62 3.70 -4.10
N GLN A 103 69.37 4.10 -3.87
CA GLN A 103 68.27 3.17 -3.57
C GLN A 103 67.80 2.42 -4.81
N VAL A 104 67.38 1.17 -4.63
CA VAL A 104 66.80 0.31 -5.66
C VAL A 104 65.41 -0.14 -5.22
N LEU A 105 64.40 0.21 -6.01
CA LEU A 105 63.02 -0.25 -5.82
C LEU A 105 62.86 -1.66 -6.41
N ASP A 106 62.35 -2.57 -5.61
CA ASP A 106 62.02 -3.94 -5.98
C ASP A 106 60.50 -4.13 -5.84
N THR A 107 59.79 -3.96 -6.94
CA THR A 107 58.32 -4.08 -7.01
C THR A 107 57.81 -5.52 -6.97
N VAL A 108 58.71 -6.50 -7.16
CA VAL A 108 58.37 -7.93 -7.06
C VAL A 108 58.30 -8.35 -5.60
N ASN A 109 59.29 -7.91 -4.81
CA ASN A 109 59.36 -8.23 -3.37
C ASN A 109 58.76 -7.14 -2.47
N ASN A 110 58.17 -6.09 -3.05
CA ASN A 110 57.60 -4.93 -2.37
C ASN A 110 58.57 -4.31 -1.35
N CYS A 111 59.80 -4.04 -1.78
CA CYS A 111 60.81 -3.44 -0.92
C CYS A 111 61.69 -2.41 -1.64
N ILE A 112 62.35 -1.56 -0.86
CA ILE A 112 63.40 -0.67 -1.33
C ILE A 112 64.69 -1.04 -0.60
N ARG A 113 65.78 -1.14 -1.36
CA ARG A 113 67.11 -1.51 -0.86
C ARG A 113 68.05 -0.33 -1.03
N VAL A 114 68.87 -0.03 -0.03
CA VAL A 114 69.82 1.09 -0.11
C VAL A 114 71.11 0.77 0.65
N PRO A 115 72.29 1.04 0.08
CA PRO A 115 73.55 0.95 0.80
C PRO A 115 73.64 2.06 1.85
N ILE A 116 73.97 1.69 3.08
CA ILE A 116 74.15 2.63 4.21
C ILE A 116 75.53 2.46 4.82
N THR A 117 76.20 3.58 5.11
CA THR A 117 77.50 3.62 5.78
C THR A 117 77.40 4.01 7.26
N HIS A 118 76.25 4.53 7.68
CA HIS A 118 75.99 4.99 9.04
C HIS A 118 74.62 4.47 9.50
N LEU A 119 74.39 4.53 10.81
CA LEU A 119 73.10 4.24 11.43
C LEU A 119 72.38 5.55 11.80
N SER A 120 71.07 5.59 11.60
CA SER A 120 70.19 6.73 11.88
C SER A 120 68.73 6.25 12.04
N LEU A 121 67.80 7.19 12.18
CA LEU A 121 66.38 6.93 11.94
C LEU A 121 66.15 6.81 10.43
N TYR A 122 65.49 5.74 10.01
CA TYR A 122 65.09 5.53 8.63
C TYR A 122 63.58 5.33 8.53
N SER A 123 62.97 5.85 7.47
CA SER A 123 61.59 5.55 7.14
C SER A 123 61.40 5.53 5.64
N LEU A 124 60.36 4.84 5.18
CA LEU A 124 59.89 4.91 3.82
C LEU A 124 58.91 6.07 3.69
N LEU A 125 59.31 7.11 2.94
CA LEU A 125 58.52 8.32 2.78
C LEU A 125 58.21 8.61 1.30
N VAL A 126 57.20 9.44 1.09
CA VAL A 126 56.81 10.00 -0.20
C VAL A 126 56.38 11.47 -0.01
N PRO A 127 56.71 12.39 -0.92
CA PRO A 127 56.13 13.74 -0.91
C PRO A 127 54.60 13.69 -1.06
N ARG A 128 53.91 14.53 -0.30
CA ARG A 128 52.44 14.55 -0.23
C ARG A 128 51.77 14.84 -1.58
N ASP A 129 52.30 15.81 -2.31
CA ASP A 129 51.85 16.22 -3.64
C ASP A 129 52.02 15.10 -4.69
N VAL A 130 53.10 14.32 -4.57
CA VAL A 130 53.42 13.20 -5.45
C VAL A 130 52.57 11.97 -5.16
N ALA A 131 52.29 11.68 -3.89
CA ALA A 131 51.46 10.54 -3.51
C ALA A 131 50.00 10.67 -3.95
N GLY A 132 49.56 11.88 -4.32
CA GLY A 132 48.20 12.12 -4.80
C GLY A 132 47.13 11.71 -3.79
N ILE A 133 47.44 11.76 -2.49
CA ILE A 133 46.54 11.29 -1.44
C ILE A 133 45.32 12.18 -1.41
N GLY A 134 44.20 11.67 -1.93
CA GLY A 134 42.92 12.34 -1.86
C GLY A 134 42.46 12.48 -0.42
N MET A 135 41.72 13.56 -0.12
CA MET A 135 40.98 13.63 1.13
C MET A 135 40.10 12.39 1.27
N PRO A 136 39.94 11.83 2.49
CA PRO A 136 38.92 10.82 2.73
C PRO A 136 37.56 11.31 2.22
N MET A 137 36.69 10.40 1.84
CA MET A 137 35.33 10.73 1.46
C MET A 137 34.42 10.51 2.66
N ALA A 138 33.65 11.55 3.01
CA ALA A 138 32.62 11.51 4.04
C ALA A 138 31.31 12.00 3.41
N GLU A 139 30.30 11.15 3.39
CA GLU A 139 28.97 11.50 2.89
C GLU A 139 27.88 10.82 3.72
N ILE A 140 26.80 11.54 3.99
CA ILE A 140 25.58 11.02 4.61
C ILE A 140 24.53 11.01 3.50
N ILE A 141 24.07 9.83 3.11
CA ILE A 141 23.08 9.61 2.05
C ILE A 141 21.67 9.60 2.66
N ARG A 142 21.48 8.90 3.79
CA ARG A 142 20.20 8.88 4.52
C ARG A 142 20.45 8.91 6.04
N PRO A 143 19.59 9.58 6.82
CA PRO A 143 18.46 10.41 6.39
C PRO A 143 18.88 11.69 5.66
N ALA A 144 18.00 12.23 4.80
CA ALA A 144 18.29 13.44 4.04
C ALA A 144 18.27 14.68 4.94
N GLN A 145 18.93 15.75 4.52
CA GLN A 145 18.90 17.01 5.28
C GLN A 145 17.47 17.53 5.44
N GLY A 146 17.10 17.85 6.69
CA GLY A 146 15.80 18.37 7.09
C GLY A 146 14.73 17.31 7.35
N SER A 147 15.02 16.01 7.20
CA SER A 147 14.02 14.97 7.42
C SER A 147 13.68 14.77 8.91
N PHE A 148 12.44 14.39 9.18
CA PHE A 148 12.01 13.91 10.48
C PHE A 148 12.52 12.50 10.78
N VAL A 149 12.87 12.24 12.04
CA VAL A 149 13.37 10.94 12.49
C VAL A 149 12.85 10.61 13.89
N SER A 150 12.54 9.34 14.13
CA SER A 150 12.11 8.82 15.44
C SER A 150 12.73 7.44 15.71
N GLY A 151 12.83 7.06 16.99
CA GLY A 151 13.33 5.75 17.41
C GLY A 151 14.75 5.41 16.94
N ASN A 152 14.94 4.22 16.36
CA ASN A 152 16.25 3.77 15.87
C ASN A 152 16.43 4.13 14.40
N VAL A 153 17.38 5.01 14.12
CA VAL A 153 17.61 5.59 12.80
C VAL A 153 18.89 5.02 12.20
N ASN A 154 18.78 4.32 11.06
CA ASN A 154 19.94 3.88 10.30
C ASN A 154 20.55 5.07 9.54
N ILE A 155 21.79 5.43 9.88
CA ILE A 155 22.57 6.43 9.15
C ILE A 155 23.32 5.69 8.04
N ILE A 156 22.95 5.94 6.79
CA ILE A 156 23.56 5.32 5.61
C ILE A 156 24.43 6.35 4.90
N GLY A 157 25.64 5.96 4.52
CA GLY A 157 26.56 6.89 3.88
C GLY A 157 27.86 6.26 3.41
N ILE A 158 28.86 7.11 3.19
CA ILE A 158 30.18 6.72 2.68
C ILE A 158 31.25 7.27 3.61
N ALA A 159 32.18 6.41 4.02
CA ALA A 159 33.37 6.72 4.80
C ALA A 159 34.53 5.86 4.30
N LYS A 160 35.32 6.38 3.35
CA LYS A 160 36.40 5.63 2.70
C LYS A 160 37.55 6.53 2.27
N GLY A 161 38.71 5.96 1.93
CA GLY A 161 39.83 6.74 1.40
C GLY A 161 41.17 6.05 1.55
N GLN A 162 42.18 6.51 0.81
CA GLN A 162 43.52 5.96 0.92
C GLN A 162 44.06 6.11 2.35
N PHE A 163 44.73 5.06 2.84
CA PHE A 163 45.23 4.98 4.22
C PHE A 163 44.16 5.27 5.26
N PHE A 164 42.95 4.76 5.05
CA PHE A 164 41.86 4.89 6.00
C PHE A 164 42.31 4.53 7.41
N SER A 165 41.96 5.40 8.36
CA SER A 165 42.22 5.22 9.78
C SER A 165 40.94 4.85 10.48
N ASN A 166 39.95 5.74 10.43
CA ASN A 166 38.65 5.54 11.03
C ASN A 166 37.63 6.57 10.54
N TYR A 167 36.35 6.33 10.82
CA TYR A 167 35.34 7.37 10.87
C TYR A 167 34.63 7.39 12.22
N LYS A 168 34.00 8.53 12.53
CA LYS A 168 33.08 8.67 13.66
C LYS A 168 31.84 9.46 13.27
N LEU A 169 30.73 9.15 13.93
CA LEU A 169 29.46 9.87 13.83
C LEU A 169 29.15 10.54 15.17
N GLU A 170 28.74 11.79 15.11
CA GLU A 170 28.41 12.61 16.27
C GLU A 170 27.14 13.40 15.99
N TYR A 171 26.40 13.76 17.04
CA TYR A 171 25.26 14.68 16.95
C TYR A 171 25.37 15.83 17.95
N LEU A 172 24.74 16.95 17.62
CA LEU A 172 24.69 18.16 18.42
C LEU A 172 23.24 18.70 18.43
N PRO A 173 22.60 18.90 19.59
CA PRO A 173 21.32 19.61 19.67
C PRO A 173 21.46 21.06 19.18
N TYR A 174 20.43 21.65 18.59
CA TYR A 174 20.48 23.02 18.05
C TYR A 174 20.93 24.09 19.07
N LEU A 175 20.58 23.93 20.35
CA LEU A 175 21.00 24.81 21.46
C LEU A 175 22.14 24.20 22.31
N GLY A 176 22.78 23.14 21.82
CA GLY A 176 23.86 22.46 22.51
C GLY A 176 25.24 22.94 22.04
N ASP A 177 26.22 22.84 22.94
CA ASP A 177 27.61 23.22 22.65
C ASP A 177 28.56 22.01 22.59
N GLU A 178 28.09 20.80 22.96
CA GLU A 178 28.89 19.58 23.01
C GLU A 178 28.40 18.48 22.07
N TRP A 179 29.32 17.95 21.27
CA TRP A 179 29.06 16.84 20.37
C TRP A 179 29.00 15.51 21.13
N THR A 180 27.95 14.74 20.91
CA THR A 180 27.78 13.40 21.47
C THR A 180 28.07 12.34 20.41
N MET A 181 28.89 11.33 20.72
CA MET A 181 29.19 10.24 19.78
C MET A 181 27.99 9.30 19.60
N ILE A 182 27.76 8.89 18.35
CA ILE A 182 26.83 7.81 17.99
C ILE A 182 27.66 6.54 17.88
N GLY A 183 27.63 5.71 18.93
CA GLY A 183 28.44 4.49 18.99
C GLY A 183 29.94 4.78 19.16
N ASN A 184 30.78 3.94 18.56
CA ASN A 184 32.25 4.06 18.61
C ASN A 184 32.81 4.46 17.25
N ALA A 185 34.05 4.97 17.23
CA ALA A 185 34.79 5.13 15.99
C ALA A 185 35.04 3.77 15.33
N ILE A 186 34.90 3.70 14.01
CA ILE A 186 35.01 2.48 13.21
C ILE A 186 36.24 2.56 12.31
N SER A 187 37.08 1.53 12.31
CA SER A 187 38.41 1.53 11.67
C SER A 187 38.47 0.86 10.30
N TYR A 188 37.32 0.52 9.72
CA TYR A 188 37.20 -0.02 8.37
C TYR A 188 36.31 0.88 7.50
N GLU A 189 36.50 0.77 6.19
CA GLU A 189 35.79 1.59 5.21
C GLU A 189 34.34 1.13 5.03
N ILE A 190 33.46 2.09 4.73
CA ILE A 190 32.07 1.86 4.36
C ILE A 190 31.75 2.59 3.07
N ASP A 191 31.06 1.92 2.15
CA ASP A 191 30.66 2.47 0.86
C ASP A 191 29.16 2.26 0.62
N SER A 192 28.37 3.30 0.90
CA SER A 192 26.91 3.31 0.68
C SER A 192 26.14 2.30 1.53
N GLU A 193 26.65 1.98 2.73
CA GLU A 193 26.01 1.09 3.71
C GLU A 193 25.75 1.83 5.04
N THR A 194 25.25 1.11 6.03
CA THR A 194 24.96 1.65 7.37
C THR A 194 26.25 2.02 8.10
N LEU A 195 26.44 3.31 8.34
CA LEU A 195 27.54 3.87 9.12
C LEU A 195 27.32 3.69 10.64
N ALA A 196 26.09 3.87 11.12
CA ALA A 196 25.70 3.64 12.51
C ALA A 196 24.16 3.57 12.65
N VAL A 197 23.69 3.05 13.78
CA VAL A 197 22.29 3.16 14.21
C VAL A 197 22.23 4.20 15.33
N TRP A 198 21.48 5.28 15.11
CA TRP A 198 21.28 6.34 16.08
C TRP A 198 19.94 6.15 16.80
N ASN A 199 19.97 5.93 18.11
CA ASN A 199 18.77 5.90 18.93
C ASN A 199 18.37 7.34 19.28
N THR A 200 17.28 7.83 18.71
CA THR A 200 16.70 9.15 18.96
C THR A 200 15.57 9.12 19.98
N SER A 201 15.26 7.97 20.59
CA SER A 201 14.19 7.89 21.59
C SER A 201 14.41 8.89 22.73
N GLY A 202 13.40 9.72 22.98
CA GLY A 202 13.45 10.78 23.99
C GLY A 202 14.11 12.09 23.52
N LEU A 203 14.68 12.13 22.31
CA LEU A 203 15.15 13.36 21.69
C LEU A 203 14.01 14.05 20.95
N ASN A 204 13.90 15.37 21.10
CA ASN A 204 12.95 16.18 20.34
C ASN A 204 13.61 17.47 19.87
N GLY A 205 13.22 17.96 18.69
CA GLY A 205 13.72 19.20 18.09
C GLY A 205 14.82 19.00 17.06
N SER A 206 15.56 20.08 16.75
CA SER A 206 16.58 20.08 15.69
C SER A 206 17.94 19.59 16.19
N TYR A 207 18.55 18.68 15.43
CA TYR A 207 19.86 18.11 15.70
C TYR A 207 20.75 18.18 14.46
N THR A 208 22.02 18.50 14.66
CA THR A 208 23.03 18.48 13.62
C THR A 208 23.86 17.20 13.77
N LEU A 209 23.91 16.37 12.73
CA LEU A 209 24.81 15.23 12.63
C LEU A 209 26.10 15.63 11.93
N ARG A 210 27.21 15.07 12.40
CA ARG A 210 28.54 15.21 11.80
C ARG A 210 29.15 13.83 11.59
N LEU A 211 29.49 13.52 10.35
CA LEU A 211 30.34 12.41 9.97
C LEU A 211 31.74 12.94 9.72
N THR A 212 32.74 12.38 10.40
CA THR A 212 34.16 12.69 10.19
C THR A 212 34.88 11.41 9.78
N ALA A 213 35.43 11.38 8.56
CA ALA A 213 36.26 10.27 8.08
C ALA A 213 37.72 10.74 7.99
N ALA A 214 38.65 9.95 8.53
CA ALA A 214 40.05 10.34 8.66
C ALA A 214 41.02 9.27 8.11
N ASN A 215 42.14 9.72 7.55
CA ASN A 215 43.26 8.87 7.20
C ASN A 215 44.30 8.79 8.35
N ARG A 216 45.31 7.93 8.19
CA ARG A 216 46.37 7.73 9.20
C ARG A 216 47.35 8.91 9.32
N PHE A 217 47.23 9.91 8.44
CA PHE A 217 48.10 11.09 8.41
C PHE A 217 47.46 12.32 9.04
N GLY A 218 46.20 12.21 9.48
CA GLY A 218 45.45 13.27 10.15
C GLY A 218 44.56 14.09 9.24
N ASP A 219 44.49 13.77 7.94
CA ASP A 219 43.52 14.40 7.05
C ASP A 219 42.13 13.87 7.34
N ALA A 220 41.16 14.78 7.37
CA ALA A 220 39.78 14.42 7.64
C ALA A 220 38.83 15.15 6.69
N ALA A 221 37.83 14.42 6.20
CA ALA A 221 36.67 15.00 5.56
C ALA A 221 35.50 14.99 6.53
N VAL A 222 34.70 16.06 6.46
CA VAL A 222 33.56 16.27 7.35
C VAL A 222 32.31 16.48 6.50
N LYS A 223 31.26 15.71 6.81
CA LYS A 223 29.91 15.96 6.31
C LYS A 223 28.98 16.31 7.46
N ILE A 224 28.20 17.36 7.26
CA ILE A 224 27.18 17.81 8.21
C ILE A 224 25.80 17.65 7.57
N THR A 225 24.82 17.22 8.36
CA THR A 225 23.40 17.25 8.00
C THR A 225 22.58 17.66 9.22
N THR A 226 21.44 18.32 9.02
CA THR A 226 20.52 18.67 10.11
C THR A 226 19.27 17.82 9.99
N LEU A 227 18.79 17.26 11.10
CA LEU A 227 17.61 16.41 11.20
C LEU A 227 16.66 16.95 12.28
N LEU A 228 15.38 16.60 12.17
CA LEU A 228 14.36 16.96 13.16
C LEU A 228 13.95 15.67 13.89
N ALA A 229 14.32 15.55 15.16
CA ALA A 229 13.87 14.45 15.99
C ALA A 229 12.45 14.75 16.49
N ASP A 230 11.53 13.85 16.21
CA ASP A 230 10.16 13.86 16.72
C ASP A 230 9.84 12.45 17.17
N ASN A 231 9.54 12.27 18.46
CA ASN A 231 9.12 10.98 19.02
C ASN A 231 7.72 11.08 19.64
N ALA A 232 6.98 12.16 19.39
CA ALA A 232 5.61 12.31 19.86
C ALA A 232 4.68 11.60 18.87
N SER A 233 3.78 10.76 19.37
CA SER A 233 2.72 10.20 18.51
C SER A 233 1.59 11.22 18.34
N PRO A 234 0.92 11.27 17.18
CA PRO A 234 -0.33 12.00 17.04
C PRO A 234 -1.34 11.59 18.11
N PHE A 235 -2.29 12.46 18.43
CA PHE A 235 -3.38 12.14 19.34
C PHE A 235 -4.67 12.87 18.97
N GLY A 236 -5.80 12.30 19.37
CA GLY A 236 -7.10 12.95 19.27
C GLY A 236 -7.70 12.86 17.86
N THR A 237 -7.36 11.80 17.11
CA THR A 237 -8.08 11.51 15.87
C THR A 237 -9.55 11.27 16.19
N ALA A 238 -10.43 12.03 15.55
CA ALA A 238 -11.87 11.90 15.66
C ALA A 238 -12.45 11.42 14.34
N ILE A 239 -13.50 10.59 14.42
CA ILE A 239 -14.23 10.10 13.24
C ILE A 239 -15.63 10.73 13.20
N SER A 240 -16.08 11.11 12.01
CA SER A 240 -17.43 11.59 11.73
C SER A 240 -18.06 10.74 10.63
N ILE A 241 -19.32 10.34 10.82
CA ILE A 241 -20.06 9.51 9.87
C ILE A 241 -20.93 10.40 8.99
N GLY A 242 -20.82 10.26 7.67
CA GLY A 242 -21.67 10.93 6.68
C GLY A 242 -23.04 10.27 6.50
N ASN A 243 -23.74 10.64 5.43
CA ASN A 243 -25.04 10.06 5.07
C ASN A 243 -24.88 9.04 3.91
N PRO A 244 -25.79 8.06 3.78
CA PRO A 244 -26.95 7.80 4.64
C PRO A 244 -26.53 7.19 5.99
N LYS A 245 -27.19 7.59 7.08
CA LYS A 245 -27.00 6.96 8.39
C LYS A 245 -28.27 7.10 9.23
N TYR A 246 -28.51 6.13 10.08
CA TYR A 246 -29.61 6.17 11.04
C TYR A 246 -29.13 5.69 12.40
N ARG A 247 -29.78 6.16 13.46
CA ARG A 247 -29.51 5.73 14.83
C ARG A 247 -30.74 5.98 15.67
N GLU A 248 -31.16 4.96 16.38
CA GLU A 248 -32.38 5.02 17.17
C GLU A 248 -32.21 5.83 18.46
N THR A 249 -31.09 5.63 19.17
CA THR A 249 -30.81 6.31 20.44
C THR A 249 -29.34 6.67 20.60
N ASP A 250 -29.05 7.58 21.54
CA ASP A 250 -27.69 8.03 21.84
C ASP A 250 -26.78 6.98 22.52
N THR A 251 -27.24 5.75 22.70
CA THR A 251 -26.45 4.65 23.26
C THR A 251 -26.19 3.52 22.27
N LEU A 252 -26.91 3.47 21.15
CA LEU A 252 -26.75 2.43 20.13
C LEU A 252 -25.73 2.84 19.05
N PRO A 253 -25.13 1.87 18.32
CA PRO A 253 -24.29 2.18 17.16
C PRO A 253 -25.11 2.85 16.03
N TYR A 254 -24.43 3.59 15.16
CA TYR A 254 -25.04 4.06 13.90
C TYR A 254 -25.23 2.88 12.94
N ILE A 255 -26.37 2.86 12.26
CA ILE A 255 -26.64 2.01 11.11
C ILE A 255 -26.25 2.79 9.85
N VAL A 256 -25.51 2.14 8.96
CA VAL A 256 -24.89 2.73 7.77
C VAL A 256 -24.99 1.76 6.59
N THR A 257 -24.80 2.27 5.38
CA THR A 257 -24.67 1.46 4.17
C THR A 257 -23.20 1.42 3.73
N SER A 258 -22.88 0.57 2.75
CA SER A 258 -21.58 0.58 2.07
C SER A 258 -21.30 1.89 1.30
N SER A 259 -22.31 2.70 1.02
CA SER A 259 -22.16 4.02 0.42
C SER A 259 -21.85 5.14 1.43
N THR A 260 -22.00 4.87 2.73
CA THR A 260 -21.87 5.88 3.78
C THR A 260 -20.39 6.23 4.00
N PRO A 261 -19.99 7.50 3.78
CA PRO A 261 -18.61 7.91 3.96
C PRO A 261 -18.29 8.19 5.43
N PHE A 262 -17.10 7.79 5.85
CA PHE A 262 -16.49 8.14 7.12
C PHE A 262 -15.41 9.19 6.88
N TYR A 263 -15.35 10.21 7.73
CA TYR A 263 -14.39 11.31 7.65
C TYR A 263 -13.57 11.36 8.93
N PHE A 264 -12.26 11.51 8.78
CA PHE A 264 -11.35 11.70 9.90
C PHE A 264 -11.02 13.17 10.08
N MET A 265 -11.02 13.61 11.33
CA MET A 265 -10.49 14.89 11.75
C MET A 265 -9.34 14.61 12.71
N VAL A 266 -8.15 15.06 12.36
CA VAL A 266 -6.95 14.85 13.16
C VAL A 266 -6.24 16.18 13.36
N LYS A 267 -5.67 16.36 14.55
CA LYS A 267 -4.74 17.43 14.85
C LYS A 267 -3.42 16.80 15.23
N ASP A 268 -2.33 17.43 14.81
CA ASP A 268 -1.01 17.05 15.28
C ASP A 268 -0.73 17.64 16.67
N SER A 269 0.20 17.06 17.41
CA SER A 269 0.55 17.49 18.76
C SER A 269 1.23 18.86 18.74
N GLU A 270 0.46 19.94 18.86
CA GLU A 270 1.01 21.25 19.24
C GLU A 270 1.31 21.24 20.76
N THR A 271 2.29 20.45 21.20
CA THR A 271 2.87 20.64 22.52
C THR A 271 3.90 21.77 22.44
N ASN A 272 3.73 22.80 23.27
CA ASN A 272 4.62 23.94 23.41
C ASN A 272 6.11 23.51 23.32
N ASN A 273 6.82 23.99 22.29
CA ASN A 273 8.26 23.81 22.02
C ASN A 273 8.74 22.48 21.39
N VAL A 274 7.88 21.67 20.76
CA VAL A 274 8.32 20.55 19.91
C VAL A 274 8.02 20.88 18.45
N VAL A 275 8.98 20.64 17.54
CA VAL A 275 8.71 20.68 16.09
C VAL A 275 7.90 19.43 15.77
N ALA A 276 6.59 19.56 15.76
CA ALA A 276 5.69 18.47 15.42
C ALA A 276 5.83 18.16 13.93
N SER A 277 6.00 16.87 13.59
CA SER A 277 6.28 16.46 12.22
C SER A 277 5.10 16.61 11.26
N GLY A 278 3.89 16.87 11.77
CA GLY A 278 2.66 16.89 11.01
C GLY A 278 2.10 15.48 10.84
N VAL A 279 0.77 15.37 10.76
CA VAL A 279 0.14 14.10 10.40
C VAL A 279 0.48 13.75 8.94
N HIS A 280 1.01 12.56 8.72
CA HIS A 280 1.28 12.02 7.39
C HIS A 280 0.02 11.41 6.78
N HIS A 281 -0.65 10.50 7.51
CA HIS A 281 -1.92 9.91 7.09
C HIS A 281 -2.72 9.35 8.27
N VAL A 282 -3.98 9.00 8.02
CA VAL A 282 -4.81 8.21 8.93
C VAL A 282 -5.05 6.85 8.30
N GLU A 283 -4.97 5.80 9.12
CA GLU A 283 -5.26 4.44 8.71
C GLU A 283 -6.42 3.85 9.52
N TRP A 284 -7.13 2.91 8.92
CA TRP A 284 -8.30 2.25 9.49
C TRP A 284 -8.29 0.75 9.23
N LEU A 285 -9.06 0.00 10.03
CA LEU A 285 -9.12 -1.47 10.00
C LEU A 285 -10.50 -1.91 10.49
N ILE A 286 -11.16 -2.83 9.80
CA ILE A 286 -12.40 -3.46 10.26
C ILE A 286 -12.06 -4.74 11.03
N ASN A 287 -12.80 -5.02 12.12
CA ASN A 287 -12.60 -6.21 12.93
C ASN A 287 -12.58 -7.51 12.08
N GLY A 288 -11.49 -8.27 12.19
CA GLY A 288 -11.26 -9.49 11.42
C GLY A 288 -10.26 -9.33 10.27
N GLU A 289 -9.95 -8.10 9.86
CA GLU A 289 -8.85 -7.80 8.94
C GLU A 289 -7.49 -7.88 9.65
N THR A 290 -6.42 -8.09 8.87
CA THR A 290 -5.03 -8.14 9.36
C THR A 290 -4.15 -6.99 8.87
N GLN A 291 -4.66 -6.16 7.94
CA GLN A 291 -3.91 -5.08 7.31
C GLN A 291 -4.65 -3.76 7.45
N TRP A 292 -3.94 -2.74 7.90
CA TRP A 292 -4.47 -1.38 7.97
C TRP A 292 -4.57 -0.79 6.57
N HIS A 293 -5.67 -0.07 6.34
CA HIS A 293 -5.97 0.65 5.11
C HIS A 293 -5.73 2.14 5.29
N VAL A 294 -5.05 2.79 4.35
CA VAL A 294 -4.84 4.25 4.39
C VAL A 294 -6.11 4.95 3.93
N ALA A 295 -6.60 5.93 4.70
CA ALA A 295 -7.75 6.75 4.34
C ALA A 295 -7.39 7.76 3.24
N GLU A 296 -8.09 7.72 2.11
CA GLU A 296 -7.86 8.65 1.02
C GLU A 296 -8.48 10.01 1.35
N ASN A 297 -7.67 11.07 1.40
CA ASN A 297 -8.11 12.42 1.78
C ASN A 297 -8.89 12.44 3.10
N TYR A 298 -8.44 11.66 4.09
CA TYR A 298 -9.08 11.52 5.39
C TYR A 298 -10.53 10.99 5.30
N LYS A 299 -10.82 10.18 4.28
CA LYS A 299 -12.13 9.60 4.03
C LYS A 299 -12.03 8.13 3.64
N PHE A 300 -13.03 7.33 4.01
CA PHE A 300 -13.24 5.99 3.46
C PHE A 300 -14.72 5.58 3.47
N THR A 301 -15.03 4.45 2.84
CA THR A 301 -16.34 3.78 2.85
C THR A 301 -16.13 2.29 3.08
N ILE A 302 -17.08 1.62 3.73
CA ILE A 302 -17.05 0.16 3.86
C ILE A 302 -17.36 -0.46 2.48
N LEU A 303 -16.60 -1.47 2.07
CA LEU A 303 -16.80 -2.10 0.77
C LEU A 303 -18.15 -2.84 0.71
N SER A 304 -18.83 -2.80 -0.43
CA SER A 304 -20.11 -3.51 -0.63
C SER A 304 -20.01 -5.03 -0.62
N SER A 305 -18.80 -5.59 -0.58
CA SER A 305 -18.55 -7.02 -0.40
C SER A 305 -18.75 -7.50 1.05
N TYR A 306 -18.80 -6.57 2.01
CA TYR A 306 -19.11 -6.90 3.39
C TYR A 306 -20.58 -7.29 3.52
N SER A 307 -20.84 -8.39 4.21
CA SER A 307 -22.21 -8.79 4.57
C SER A 307 -22.79 -7.84 5.60
N ASP A 308 -24.11 -7.68 5.61
CA ASP A 308 -24.76 -6.90 6.65
C ASP A 308 -24.50 -7.49 8.04
N GLY A 309 -24.36 -6.62 9.04
CA GLY A 309 -23.97 -7.03 10.39
C GLY A 309 -23.27 -5.94 11.20
N ILE A 310 -22.78 -6.32 12.38
CA ILE A 310 -22.12 -5.41 13.32
C ILE A 310 -20.61 -5.41 13.06
N TYR A 311 -20.04 -4.22 12.89
CA TYR A 311 -18.62 -4.02 12.65
C TYR A 311 -18.01 -3.04 13.66
N THR A 312 -16.79 -3.33 14.09
CA THR A 312 -15.94 -2.39 14.83
C THR A 312 -14.86 -1.90 13.89
N ILE A 313 -14.81 -0.59 13.70
CA ILE A 313 -13.83 0.10 12.88
C ILE A 313 -12.78 0.67 13.84
N TYR A 314 -11.55 0.20 13.70
CA TYR A 314 -10.38 0.76 14.35
C TYR A 314 -9.75 1.82 13.45
N TYR A 315 -9.20 2.87 14.05
CA TYR A 315 -8.53 3.94 13.31
C TYR A 315 -7.44 4.60 14.15
N ARG A 316 -6.38 5.10 13.49
CA ARG A 316 -5.26 5.80 14.12
C ARG A 316 -4.51 6.68 13.13
N ALA A 317 -3.89 7.75 13.61
CA ALA A 317 -3.02 8.60 12.80
C ALA A 317 -1.55 8.18 12.86
N VAL A 318 -0.83 8.47 11.78
CA VAL A 318 0.62 8.31 11.64
C VAL A 318 1.22 9.65 11.22
N ASP A 319 2.30 10.07 11.87
CA ASP A 319 2.99 11.34 11.56
C ASP A 319 4.09 11.19 10.48
N ASN A 320 4.75 12.29 10.11
CA ASN A 320 5.84 12.28 9.13
C ASN A 320 7.16 11.71 9.68
N ALA A 321 7.27 11.51 11.00
CA ALA A 321 8.38 10.82 11.65
C ALA A 321 8.15 9.29 11.74
N GLY A 322 6.94 8.80 11.47
CA GLY A 322 6.53 7.41 11.57
C GLY A 322 5.98 6.99 12.95
N ASN A 323 5.71 7.95 13.84
CA ASN A 323 5.05 7.67 15.12
C ASN A 323 3.56 7.39 14.89
N VAL A 324 3.00 6.50 15.70
CA VAL A 324 1.66 5.94 15.50
C VAL A 324 0.81 6.17 16.74
N GLU A 325 -0.36 6.77 16.57
CA GLU A 325 -1.35 6.95 17.64
C GLU A 325 -1.88 5.59 18.13
N ASP A 326 -2.25 5.52 19.42
CA ASP A 326 -3.04 4.40 19.95
C ASP A 326 -4.36 4.25 19.17
N SER A 327 -4.77 3.00 18.91
CA SER A 327 -5.97 2.77 18.11
C SER A 327 -7.24 3.23 18.83
N ASN A 328 -8.00 4.09 18.17
CA ASN A 328 -9.37 4.41 18.53
C ASN A 328 -10.33 3.42 17.86
N SER A 329 -11.59 3.37 18.30
CA SER A 329 -12.59 2.53 17.64
C SER A 329 -14.01 3.09 17.70
N ILE A 330 -14.82 2.71 16.72
CA ILE A 330 -16.26 2.96 16.69
C ILE A 330 -16.98 1.69 16.21
N MET A 331 -18.17 1.45 16.75
CA MET A 331 -19.04 0.35 16.33
C MET A 331 -20.17 0.87 15.44
N VAL A 332 -20.44 0.17 14.35
CA VAL A 332 -21.51 0.45 13.39
C VAL A 332 -22.26 -0.82 13.02
N VAL A 333 -23.48 -0.66 12.53
CA VAL A 333 -24.26 -1.73 11.90
C VAL A 333 -24.29 -1.44 10.40
N LEU A 334 -23.79 -2.36 9.59
CA LEU A 334 -23.90 -2.30 8.14
C LEU A 334 -25.23 -2.92 7.72
N ASP A 335 -26.01 -2.18 6.96
CA ASP A 335 -27.28 -2.62 6.40
C ASP A 335 -27.43 -2.09 4.97
N ASN A 336 -27.29 -2.98 3.98
CA ASN A 336 -27.49 -2.68 2.57
C ASN A 336 -28.78 -3.31 2.02
N ASN A 337 -29.49 -4.08 2.85
CA ASN A 337 -30.69 -4.77 2.40
C ASN A 337 -31.85 -3.77 2.30
N PRO A 338 -32.56 -3.75 1.16
CA PRO A 338 -33.82 -3.02 1.08
C PRO A 338 -34.93 -3.81 1.81
N PRO A 339 -36.05 -3.14 2.16
CA PRO A 339 -37.17 -3.81 2.80
C PRO A 339 -37.75 -4.98 2.00
N ASP A 340 -38.08 -6.10 2.65
CA ASP A 340 -38.82 -7.21 2.02
C ASP A 340 -40.29 -6.81 1.87
N ILE A 341 -40.64 -6.34 0.67
CA ILE A 341 -41.99 -5.90 0.31
C ILE A 341 -42.63 -6.88 -0.68
N ARG A 342 -43.86 -7.33 -0.39
CA ARG A 342 -44.63 -8.15 -1.33
C ARG A 342 -46.12 -7.85 -1.27
N LEU A 343 -46.75 -7.77 -2.44
CA LEU A 343 -48.21 -7.72 -2.56
C LEU A 343 -48.78 -9.14 -2.47
N ILE A 344 -49.67 -9.34 -1.51
CA ILE A 344 -50.38 -10.61 -1.27
C ILE A 344 -51.74 -10.59 -1.95
N TYR A 345 -52.46 -9.47 -1.84
CA TYR A 345 -53.73 -9.25 -2.51
C TYR A 345 -53.79 -7.82 -3.08
N PRO A 346 -54.19 -7.62 -4.34
CA PRO A 346 -54.56 -8.65 -5.32
C PRO A 346 -53.40 -9.59 -5.66
N ALA A 347 -53.67 -10.89 -5.73
CA ALA A 347 -52.63 -11.91 -5.85
C ALA A 347 -52.11 -12.00 -7.27
N LYS A 348 -50.81 -12.25 -7.42
CA LYS A 348 -50.20 -12.60 -8.70
C LYS A 348 -50.65 -14.00 -9.09
N GLY A 349 -51.49 -14.13 -10.12
CA GLY A 349 -51.90 -15.42 -10.67
C GLY A 349 -50.73 -16.18 -11.31
N ALA A 350 -50.86 -17.51 -11.47
CA ALA A 350 -49.79 -18.40 -11.96
C ALA A 350 -49.33 -18.11 -13.41
N ILE A 351 -50.09 -17.36 -14.21
CA ILE A 351 -49.82 -17.11 -15.63
C ILE A 351 -50.38 -15.76 -16.09
N GLY A 352 -50.13 -14.67 -15.35
CA GLY A 352 -50.50 -13.32 -15.80
C GLY A 352 -52.01 -13.01 -15.87
N ILE A 353 -52.88 -13.90 -15.37
CA ILE A 353 -54.27 -13.53 -15.11
C ILE A 353 -54.31 -12.77 -13.79
N SER A 354 -54.52 -11.48 -13.95
CA SER A 354 -54.83 -10.48 -12.94
C SER A 354 -56.08 -10.82 -12.15
N SER A 355 -56.11 -10.43 -10.87
CA SER A 355 -57.35 -10.40 -10.10
C SER A 355 -58.36 -9.45 -10.76
N VAL A 356 -59.59 -9.91 -10.93
CA VAL A 356 -60.72 -9.07 -11.36
C VAL A 356 -61.38 -8.48 -10.11
N ILE A 357 -61.48 -7.16 -10.05
CA ILE A 357 -62.08 -6.45 -8.91
C ILE A 357 -63.38 -5.81 -9.37
N ASN A 358 -64.51 -6.43 -9.00
CA ASN A 358 -65.85 -5.96 -9.34
C ASN A 358 -66.52 -5.18 -8.21
N SER A 359 -66.01 -5.27 -6.99
CA SER A 359 -66.55 -4.56 -5.83
C SER A 359 -66.23 -3.06 -5.87
N ASP A 360 -67.08 -2.26 -5.21
CA ASP A 360 -66.88 -0.80 -5.09
C ASP A 360 -65.57 -0.45 -4.35
N THR A 361 -65.15 -1.33 -3.44
CA THR A 361 -63.87 -1.23 -2.74
C THR A 361 -63.12 -2.55 -2.76
N ALA A 362 -61.79 -2.47 -2.72
CA ALA A 362 -60.92 -3.64 -2.56
C ALA A 362 -59.74 -3.30 -1.65
N SER A 363 -59.49 -4.13 -0.65
CA SER A 363 -58.26 -4.03 0.14
C SER A 363 -57.06 -4.35 -0.73
N ILE A 364 -55.94 -3.69 -0.48
CA ILE A 364 -54.62 -4.06 -0.96
C ILE A 364 -53.86 -4.56 0.25
N ILE A 365 -53.50 -5.84 0.24
CA ILE A 365 -52.83 -6.53 1.35
C ILE A 365 -51.42 -6.85 0.89
N GLY A 366 -50.45 -6.56 1.75
CA GLY A 366 -49.07 -6.92 1.52
C GLY A 366 -48.36 -7.26 2.82
N VAL A 367 -47.10 -7.69 2.67
CA VAL A 367 -46.16 -7.88 3.76
C VAL A 367 -45.03 -6.88 3.63
N ILE A 368 -44.65 -6.30 4.76
CA ILE A 368 -43.48 -5.45 4.93
C ILE A 368 -42.59 -6.12 5.98
N GLY A 369 -41.32 -6.35 5.69
CA GLY A 369 -40.34 -6.83 6.66
C GLY A 369 -39.02 -6.08 6.52
N ASP A 370 -38.69 -5.28 7.53
CA ASP A 370 -37.42 -4.56 7.66
C ASP A 370 -37.36 -3.85 9.03
N ALA A 371 -36.32 -4.13 9.83
CA ALA A 371 -36.17 -3.51 11.15
C ALA A 371 -35.96 -1.98 11.07
N ASN A 372 -35.47 -1.50 9.92
CA ASN A 372 -35.18 -0.12 9.60
C ASN A 372 -36.21 0.48 8.63
N PHE A 373 -37.38 -0.13 8.48
CA PHE A 373 -38.45 0.39 7.63
C PHE A 373 -38.74 1.88 7.87
N LEU A 374 -38.87 2.65 6.79
CA LEU A 374 -39.21 4.07 6.85
C LEU A 374 -40.61 4.35 6.33
N ASN A 375 -40.92 3.96 5.09
CA ASN A 375 -42.24 4.19 4.50
C ASN A 375 -42.49 3.32 3.27
N TYR A 376 -43.74 3.27 2.84
CA TYR A 376 -44.11 2.76 1.53
C TYR A 376 -45.06 3.71 0.80
N ARG A 377 -45.10 3.61 -0.53
CA ARG A 377 -46.10 4.24 -1.40
C ARG A 377 -46.75 3.19 -2.30
N ILE A 378 -48.08 3.22 -2.38
CA ILE A 378 -48.86 2.42 -3.33
C ILE A 378 -49.48 3.34 -4.37
N SER A 379 -49.28 2.97 -5.62
CA SER A 379 -49.79 3.68 -6.78
C SER A 379 -50.53 2.75 -7.71
N ILE A 380 -51.40 3.32 -8.55
CA ILE A 380 -52.11 2.62 -9.61
C ILE A 380 -51.96 3.36 -10.94
N LEU A 381 -51.73 2.61 -12.00
CA LEU A 381 -51.52 3.11 -13.35
C LEU A 381 -52.45 2.40 -14.34
N ALA A 382 -53.19 3.15 -15.17
CA ALA A 382 -53.99 2.57 -16.25
C ALA A 382 -53.07 1.99 -17.35
N ILE A 383 -53.37 0.77 -17.80
CA ILE A 383 -52.61 0.08 -18.85
C ILE A 383 -53.25 0.39 -20.21
N GLY A 384 -52.45 0.95 -21.13
CA GLY A 384 -52.88 1.21 -22.51
C GLY A 384 -53.39 2.62 -22.79
N GLU A 385 -53.49 3.49 -21.78
CA GLU A 385 -53.81 4.91 -21.96
C GLU A 385 -52.55 5.78 -21.94
N THR A 386 -52.46 6.72 -22.89
CA THR A 386 -51.39 7.72 -22.96
C THR A 386 -51.96 9.13 -22.81
N PRO A 387 -51.41 10.00 -21.95
CA PRO A 387 -50.22 9.78 -21.14
C PRO A 387 -50.48 8.89 -19.92
N PHE A 388 -49.48 8.08 -19.58
CA PHE A 388 -49.46 7.24 -18.39
C PHE A 388 -49.44 8.12 -17.13
N ALA A 389 -50.59 8.31 -16.48
CA ALA A 389 -50.70 9.06 -15.24
C ALA A 389 -50.81 8.10 -14.05
N GLU A 390 -49.74 8.01 -13.27
CA GLU A 390 -49.72 7.25 -12.03
C GLU A 390 -50.53 7.98 -10.94
N THR A 391 -51.44 7.27 -10.29
CA THR A 391 -52.28 7.82 -9.21
C THR A 391 -51.88 7.20 -7.88
N LEU A 392 -51.49 8.04 -6.91
CA LEU A 392 -51.22 7.59 -5.54
C LEU A 392 -52.52 7.10 -4.88
N ILE A 393 -52.48 5.87 -4.34
CA ILE A 393 -53.55 5.29 -3.53
C ILE A 393 -53.30 5.57 -2.05
N SER A 394 -52.09 5.27 -1.57
CA SER A 394 -51.73 5.36 -0.15
C SER A 394 -50.22 5.57 0.01
N GLN A 395 -49.82 6.23 1.09
CA GLN A 395 -48.45 6.33 1.56
C GLN A 395 -48.47 6.36 3.09
N ASP A 396 -47.70 5.50 3.75
CA ASP A 396 -47.75 5.38 5.20
C ASP A 396 -46.44 4.79 5.79
N ILE A 397 -46.32 4.88 7.12
CA ILE A 397 -45.24 4.35 7.97
C ILE A 397 -45.89 3.30 8.88
N ILE A 398 -46.06 2.07 8.38
CA ILE A 398 -46.72 1.02 9.15
C ILE A 398 -45.69 -0.01 9.64
N GLU A 399 -46.07 -0.73 10.70
CA GLU A 399 -45.33 -1.81 11.34
C GLU A 399 -45.08 -3.01 10.41
N GLU A 400 -44.04 -3.77 10.73
CA GLU A 400 -43.69 -5.02 10.07
C GLU A 400 -44.84 -6.04 10.16
N GLY A 401 -45.03 -6.80 9.09
CA GLY A 401 -45.98 -7.91 9.03
C GLY A 401 -46.95 -7.83 7.86
N THR A 402 -47.89 -8.77 7.85
CA THR A 402 -48.94 -8.86 6.83
C THR A 402 -50.16 -8.05 7.25
N GLN A 403 -50.60 -7.14 6.39
CA GLN A 403 -51.68 -6.20 6.72
C GLN A 403 -52.31 -5.55 5.50
N THR A 404 -53.40 -4.81 5.73
CA THR A 404 -54.01 -3.95 4.69
C THR A 404 -53.18 -2.68 4.54
N LEU A 405 -52.56 -2.50 3.38
CA LEU A 405 -51.71 -1.36 3.04
C LEU A 405 -52.49 -0.21 2.40
N ALA A 406 -53.63 -0.52 1.77
CA ALA A 406 -54.53 0.49 1.21
C ALA A 406 -55.92 -0.08 0.99
N VAL A 407 -56.90 0.80 0.79
CA VAL A 407 -58.22 0.43 0.27
C VAL A 407 -58.43 1.16 -1.05
N LEU A 408 -58.51 0.40 -2.14
CA LEU A 408 -58.85 0.91 -3.45
C LEU A 408 -60.34 1.22 -3.52
N ASN A 409 -60.70 2.43 -3.95
CA ASN A 409 -62.08 2.79 -4.28
C ASN A 409 -62.26 2.75 -5.80
N ARG A 410 -63.01 1.76 -6.29
CA ARG A 410 -63.23 1.51 -7.71
C ARG A 410 -63.91 2.68 -8.41
N SER A 411 -64.82 3.39 -7.74
CA SER A 411 -65.58 4.50 -8.36
C SER A 411 -64.72 5.65 -8.92
N ARG A 412 -63.43 5.70 -8.54
CA ARG A 412 -62.44 6.67 -9.04
C ARG A 412 -61.80 6.27 -10.37
N PHE A 413 -62.04 5.07 -10.86
CA PHE A 413 -61.37 4.48 -12.01
C PHE A 413 -62.39 3.93 -13.00
N ALA A 414 -62.08 4.00 -14.29
CA ALA A 414 -62.88 3.39 -15.34
C ALA A 414 -62.70 1.86 -15.34
N ASP A 415 -63.60 1.16 -16.02
CA ASP A 415 -63.43 -0.27 -16.24
C ASP A 415 -62.25 -0.49 -17.20
N GLY A 416 -61.31 -1.35 -16.82
CA GLY A 416 -60.07 -1.49 -17.57
C GLY A 416 -58.93 -2.16 -16.82
N TRP A 417 -57.81 -2.29 -17.52
CA TRP A 417 -56.58 -2.89 -17.00
C TRP A 417 -55.75 -1.84 -16.26
N TYR A 418 -55.28 -2.18 -15.06
CA TYR A 418 -54.44 -1.34 -14.24
C TYR A 418 -53.24 -2.12 -13.68
N LEU A 419 -52.13 -1.41 -13.42
CA LEU A 419 -50.98 -1.90 -12.68
C LEU A 419 -50.97 -1.23 -11.31
N ILE A 420 -51.10 -2.01 -10.24
CA ILE A 420 -50.83 -1.56 -8.88
C ILE A 420 -49.35 -1.78 -8.61
N SER A 421 -48.67 -0.76 -8.12
CA SER A 421 -47.26 -0.81 -7.71
C SER A 421 -47.11 -0.40 -6.27
N ILE A 422 -46.18 -1.03 -5.56
CA ILE A 422 -45.70 -0.63 -4.24
C ILE A 422 -44.20 -0.39 -4.31
N VAL A 423 -43.76 0.73 -3.72
CA VAL A 423 -42.36 1.03 -3.47
C VAL A 423 -42.20 1.25 -1.98
N SER A 424 -41.16 0.70 -1.38
CA SER A 424 -40.81 0.99 0.02
C SER A 424 -39.36 1.38 0.17
N ASP A 425 -39.12 2.25 1.14
CA ASP A 425 -37.82 2.75 1.53
C ASP A 425 -37.56 2.40 3.00
N ASP A 426 -36.33 2.02 3.34
CA ASP A 426 -35.86 1.98 4.71
C ASP A 426 -35.33 3.37 5.16
N LYS A 427 -34.87 3.48 6.40
CA LYS A 427 -34.29 4.71 6.98
C LYS A 427 -32.91 5.07 6.40
N LEU A 428 -32.31 4.19 5.60
CA LEU A 428 -31.05 4.39 4.89
C LEU A 428 -31.25 4.65 3.39
N TYR A 429 -32.49 4.70 2.92
CA TYR A 429 -32.89 4.85 1.52
C TYR A 429 -32.54 3.66 0.62
N ASN A 430 -32.43 2.46 1.18
CA ASN A 430 -32.51 1.24 0.41
C ASN A 430 -33.98 1.02 -0.02
N THR A 431 -34.20 0.85 -1.32
CA THR A 431 -35.55 0.81 -1.90
C THR A 431 -35.89 -0.58 -2.44
N SER A 432 -37.13 -1.02 -2.22
CA SER A 432 -37.70 -2.22 -2.84
C SER A 432 -38.98 -1.90 -3.63
N TYR A 433 -39.36 -2.79 -4.54
CA TYR A 433 -40.49 -2.61 -5.44
C TYR A 433 -41.26 -3.92 -5.68
N ASP A 434 -42.59 -3.84 -5.68
CA ASP A 434 -43.46 -4.91 -6.15
C ASP A 434 -44.64 -4.37 -6.97
N SER A 435 -45.24 -5.19 -7.84
CA SER A 435 -46.42 -4.80 -8.61
C SER A 435 -47.31 -5.97 -9.03
N VAL A 436 -48.58 -5.66 -9.33
CA VAL A 436 -49.57 -6.63 -9.80
C VAL A 436 -50.53 -5.98 -10.79
N ALA A 437 -50.80 -6.65 -11.91
CA ALA A 437 -51.83 -6.25 -12.84
C ALA A 437 -53.21 -6.68 -12.32
N ILE A 438 -54.20 -5.79 -12.45
CA ILE A 438 -55.60 -6.00 -12.09
C ILE A 438 -56.52 -5.56 -13.23
N TYR A 439 -57.71 -6.15 -13.30
CA TYR A 439 -58.81 -5.59 -14.08
C TYR A 439 -59.84 -5.00 -13.13
N LEU A 440 -60.13 -3.71 -13.29
CA LEU A 440 -61.20 -3.04 -12.56
C LEU A 440 -62.48 -3.15 -13.36
N GLY A 441 -63.53 -3.64 -12.70
CA GLY A 441 -64.85 -3.75 -13.27
C GLY A 441 -65.15 -5.04 -14.00
N ASN A 442 -66.32 -5.09 -14.62
CA ASN A 442 -66.83 -6.32 -15.17
C ASN A 442 -66.17 -6.54 -16.53
N PRO A 443 -65.38 -7.60 -16.73
CA PRO A 443 -64.74 -7.82 -18.02
C PRO A 443 -65.82 -7.98 -19.08
N GLU A 444 -65.82 -7.09 -20.06
CA GLU A 444 -66.72 -7.21 -21.20
C GLU A 444 -66.36 -8.47 -22.00
N VAL A 445 -67.38 -9.26 -22.33
CA VAL A 445 -67.20 -10.40 -23.22
C VAL A 445 -66.97 -9.86 -24.64
N ASN A 446 -65.71 -9.62 -24.98
CA ASN A 446 -65.33 -9.03 -26.27
C ASN A 446 -65.51 -9.98 -27.44
N LEU A 447 -65.45 -11.30 -27.19
CA LEU A 447 -65.46 -12.29 -28.26
C LEU A 447 -66.13 -13.59 -27.79
N VAL A 448 -67.22 -13.95 -28.47
CA VAL A 448 -67.87 -15.26 -28.39
C VAL A 448 -67.83 -15.88 -29.78
N PHE A 449 -67.17 -17.03 -29.92
CA PHE A 449 -67.16 -17.77 -31.18
C PHE A 449 -67.32 -19.26 -30.96
N GLY A 450 -67.88 -19.89 -31.99
CA GLY A 450 -68.23 -21.29 -32.03
C GLY A 450 -69.50 -21.67 -31.28
N LYS A 451 -69.97 -22.88 -31.57
CA LYS A 451 -71.21 -23.45 -31.05
C LYS A 451 -71.07 -24.97 -30.96
N ARG A 452 -71.98 -25.65 -30.26
CA ARG A 452 -71.96 -27.11 -30.18
C ARG A 452 -72.16 -27.74 -31.56
N GLY A 453 -71.27 -28.65 -31.96
CA GLY A 453 -71.41 -29.38 -33.22
C GLY A 453 -70.14 -30.10 -33.68
N ASN A 454 -70.08 -30.51 -34.95
CA ASN A 454 -68.97 -31.31 -35.50
C ASN A 454 -68.32 -30.66 -36.73
N ASP A 455 -68.84 -29.53 -37.22
CA ASP A 455 -68.31 -28.84 -38.40
C ASP A 455 -67.23 -27.83 -38.00
N ASP A 456 -66.49 -27.27 -38.96
CA ASP A 456 -65.47 -26.25 -38.68
C ASP A 456 -66.07 -25.05 -37.92
N ALA A 457 -65.32 -24.52 -36.96
CA ALA A 457 -65.76 -23.54 -35.96
C ALA A 457 -66.82 -24.05 -34.94
N GLU A 458 -67.28 -25.29 -35.02
CA GLU A 458 -68.13 -25.91 -34.00
C GLU A 458 -67.30 -26.80 -33.05
N PHE A 459 -67.77 -27.00 -31.82
CA PHE A 459 -67.04 -27.74 -30.80
C PHE A 459 -67.89 -28.83 -30.15
N LYS A 460 -67.24 -29.92 -29.75
CA LYS A 460 -67.81 -30.99 -28.96
C LYS A 460 -66.87 -31.33 -27.80
N GLU A 461 -67.22 -30.80 -26.64
CA GLU A 461 -66.44 -30.91 -25.41
C GLU A 461 -64.98 -30.42 -25.59
N PRO A 462 -64.74 -29.13 -25.88
CA PRO A 462 -63.38 -28.59 -26.00
C PRO A 462 -62.70 -28.54 -24.63
N TYR A 463 -61.42 -28.94 -24.53
CA TYR A 463 -60.73 -29.16 -23.23
C TYR A 463 -59.57 -28.21 -22.95
N GLY A 464 -58.92 -27.69 -23.98
CA GLY A 464 -57.72 -26.87 -23.85
C GLY A 464 -57.70 -25.75 -24.88
N ILE A 465 -57.08 -24.64 -24.50
CA ILE A 465 -56.89 -23.45 -25.32
C ILE A 465 -55.45 -22.96 -25.19
N ALA A 466 -54.85 -22.52 -26.29
CA ALA A 466 -53.55 -21.87 -26.29
C ALA A 466 -53.52 -20.71 -27.29
N PHE A 467 -52.75 -19.68 -26.98
CA PHE A 467 -52.60 -18.48 -27.80
C PHE A 467 -51.19 -18.43 -28.37
N SER A 468 -51.07 -18.18 -29.67
CA SER A 468 -49.81 -17.78 -30.29
C SER A 468 -49.79 -16.25 -30.40
N PRO A 469 -48.79 -15.56 -29.84
CA PRO A 469 -48.68 -14.11 -29.94
C PRO A 469 -48.45 -13.67 -31.39
N THR A 470 -48.85 -12.44 -31.69
CA THR A 470 -48.56 -11.76 -32.97
C THR A 470 -47.06 -11.48 -33.05
N GLN A 471 -46.36 -11.96 -34.09
CA GLN A 471 -44.96 -11.59 -34.34
C GLN A 471 -44.88 -10.28 -35.13
N THR A 472 -43.68 -9.71 -35.31
CA THR A 472 -43.45 -8.50 -36.15
C THR A 472 -43.09 -8.90 -37.59
N GLY A 473 -43.80 -8.37 -38.61
CA GLY A 473 -43.73 -8.84 -40.02
C GLY A 473 -45.09 -8.91 -40.76
N SER A 474 -45.07 -9.03 -42.09
CA SER A 474 -46.21 -8.74 -42.99
C SER A 474 -47.36 -9.75 -43.02
N ASP A 475 -47.22 -10.89 -42.36
CA ASP A 475 -48.17 -12.02 -42.44
C ASP A 475 -48.78 -12.34 -41.06
N ASN A 476 -48.53 -11.46 -40.07
CA ASN A 476 -48.71 -11.70 -38.64
C ASN A 476 -50.10 -11.39 -38.09
N SER A 477 -50.90 -12.43 -37.89
CA SER A 477 -51.99 -12.41 -36.91
C SER A 477 -51.76 -13.49 -35.85
N GLY A 478 -51.87 -13.09 -34.58
CA GLY A 478 -51.93 -14.06 -33.48
C GLY A 478 -53.04 -15.08 -33.71
N CYS A 479 -52.90 -16.27 -33.14
CA CYS A 479 -53.83 -17.36 -33.39
C CYS A 479 -54.27 -18.03 -32.08
N ILE A 480 -55.52 -18.49 -32.05
CA ILE A 480 -56.10 -19.25 -30.94
C ILE A 480 -56.17 -20.70 -31.38
N PHE A 481 -55.65 -21.63 -30.57
CA PHE A 481 -55.75 -23.07 -30.80
C PHE A 481 -56.63 -23.69 -29.73
N ILE A 482 -57.63 -24.47 -30.13
CA ILE A 482 -58.58 -25.13 -29.23
C ILE A 482 -58.56 -26.63 -29.49
N THR A 483 -58.37 -27.43 -28.45
CA THR A 483 -58.49 -28.90 -28.51
C THR A 483 -59.96 -29.30 -28.44
N ASP A 484 -60.49 -29.81 -29.54
CA ASP A 484 -61.89 -30.20 -29.67
C ASP A 484 -62.02 -31.71 -29.40
N ASN A 485 -62.12 -32.06 -28.12
CA ASN A 485 -61.84 -33.41 -27.61
C ASN A 485 -62.66 -34.50 -28.30
N LYS A 486 -64.00 -34.35 -28.37
CA LYS A 486 -64.87 -35.40 -28.92
C LYS A 486 -64.97 -35.38 -30.44
N ASN A 487 -64.43 -34.37 -31.09
CA ASN A 487 -64.27 -34.33 -32.54
C ASN A 487 -62.88 -34.78 -32.98
N ASP A 488 -62.01 -35.21 -32.05
CA ASP A 488 -60.69 -35.76 -32.33
C ASP A 488 -59.83 -34.82 -33.20
N ARG A 489 -59.88 -33.50 -32.91
CA ARG A 489 -59.17 -32.48 -33.68
C ARG A 489 -58.68 -31.32 -32.81
N VAL A 490 -57.75 -30.54 -33.34
CA VAL A 490 -57.41 -29.21 -32.84
C VAL A 490 -57.84 -28.19 -33.88
N GLN A 491 -58.52 -27.12 -33.48
CA GLN A 491 -58.94 -26.05 -34.39
C GLN A 491 -58.14 -24.78 -34.12
N LYS A 492 -57.72 -24.11 -35.19
CA LYS A 492 -56.97 -22.85 -35.19
C LYS A 492 -57.89 -21.72 -35.66
N PHE A 493 -57.86 -20.61 -34.93
CA PHE A 493 -58.64 -19.40 -35.20
C PHE A 493 -57.71 -18.18 -35.24
N ASP A 494 -58.15 -17.11 -35.89
CA ASP A 494 -57.53 -15.79 -35.69
C ASP A 494 -57.97 -15.18 -34.34
N LEU A 495 -57.41 -14.03 -33.96
CA LEU A 495 -57.77 -13.34 -32.72
C LEU A 495 -59.20 -12.77 -32.70
N ASN A 496 -59.91 -12.76 -33.84
CA ASN A 496 -61.31 -12.35 -33.93
C ASN A 496 -62.27 -13.56 -33.87
N GLY A 497 -61.75 -14.77 -33.64
CA GLY A 497 -62.55 -15.99 -33.54
C GLY A 497 -62.98 -16.58 -34.89
N ASN A 498 -62.42 -16.09 -36.01
CA ASN A 498 -62.68 -16.69 -37.31
C ASN A 498 -61.86 -17.97 -37.47
N PHE A 499 -62.51 -19.04 -37.93
CA PHE A 499 -61.84 -20.32 -38.18
C PHE A 499 -60.82 -20.18 -39.31
N LEU A 500 -59.61 -20.67 -39.07
CA LEU A 500 -58.52 -20.68 -40.05
C LEU A 500 -58.30 -22.07 -40.63
N LEU A 501 -58.11 -23.07 -39.76
CA LEU A 501 -57.87 -24.46 -40.16
C LEU A 501 -58.08 -25.42 -39.00
N SER A 502 -58.20 -26.71 -39.32
CA SER A 502 -58.28 -27.81 -38.37
C SER A 502 -57.17 -28.84 -38.58
N PHE A 503 -56.60 -29.34 -37.49
CA PHE A 503 -55.69 -30.47 -37.45
C PHE A 503 -56.54 -31.71 -37.17
N ASN A 504 -56.81 -32.48 -38.23
CA ASN A 504 -57.88 -33.48 -38.23
C ASN A 504 -57.44 -34.87 -37.78
N GLY A 505 -58.37 -35.58 -37.14
CA GLY A 505 -58.45 -37.04 -37.03
C GLY A 505 -59.31 -37.72 -38.13
N ARG A 506 -59.58 -37.06 -39.25
CA ARG A 506 -60.42 -37.58 -40.37
C ARG A 506 -59.65 -37.73 -41.69
N SER A 507 -58.83 -38.75 -41.80
CA SER A 507 -58.52 -39.49 -43.04
C SER A 507 -57.96 -40.87 -42.66
N GLU A 508 -58.06 -41.90 -43.51
CA GLU A 508 -57.62 -43.27 -43.18
C GLU A 508 -56.09 -43.48 -43.21
N GLU A 509 -55.30 -42.41 -43.33
CA GLU A 509 -53.84 -42.48 -43.33
C GLU A 509 -53.25 -41.90 -42.03
N TYR A 510 -51.99 -42.25 -41.76
CA TYR A 510 -51.25 -41.97 -40.53
C TYR A 510 -51.39 -40.52 -40.01
N HIS A 511 -51.22 -40.32 -38.69
CA HIS A 511 -51.29 -39.03 -37.94
C HIS A 511 -52.64 -38.58 -37.34
N LYS A 512 -53.55 -39.49 -36.95
CA LYS A 512 -54.79 -39.13 -36.24
C LYS A 512 -54.57 -38.64 -34.80
N LEU A 513 -55.17 -37.50 -34.45
CA LEU A 513 -55.40 -37.09 -33.07
C LEU A 513 -56.55 -37.91 -32.47
N LYS A 514 -56.45 -38.25 -31.18
CA LYS A 514 -57.52 -38.94 -30.45
C LYS A 514 -57.70 -38.26 -29.10
N LYS A 515 -58.86 -37.64 -28.90
CA LYS A 515 -59.26 -36.94 -27.68
C LYS A 515 -58.18 -35.99 -27.17
N PRO A 516 -57.74 -34.99 -27.97
CA PRO A 516 -56.76 -34.02 -27.51
C PRO A 516 -57.29 -33.28 -26.28
N SER A 517 -56.45 -33.10 -25.26
CA SER A 517 -56.82 -32.51 -23.97
C SER A 517 -56.09 -31.19 -23.74
N GLY A 518 -54.87 -31.24 -23.22
CA GLY A 518 -54.01 -30.06 -23.06
C GLY A 518 -53.35 -29.66 -24.37
N ILE A 519 -53.11 -28.35 -24.53
CA ILE A 519 -52.34 -27.78 -25.63
C ILE A 519 -51.44 -26.67 -25.09
N ALA A 520 -50.22 -26.61 -25.61
CA ALA A 520 -49.29 -25.53 -25.38
C ALA A 520 -48.69 -25.14 -26.73
N VAL A 521 -48.46 -23.85 -26.93
CA VAL A 521 -47.78 -23.31 -28.10
C VAL A 521 -46.48 -22.70 -27.64
N THR A 522 -45.40 -22.99 -28.34
CA THR A 522 -44.10 -22.36 -28.14
C THR A 522 -43.76 -21.53 -29.37
N THR A 523 -43.08 -20.41 -29.18
CA THR A 523 -42.46 -19.66 -30.27
C THR A 523 -41.18 -20.39 -30.64
N VAL A 524 -41.05 -20.85 -31.89
CA VAL A 524 -39.74 -21.27 -32.39
C VAL A 524 -38.90 -20.00 -32.54
N VAL A 525 -37.79 -19.93 -31.81
CA VAL A 525 -36.81 -18.83 -31.86
C VAL A 525 -36.06 -18.87 -33.18
#